data_AF-A0A177C8F8-F1
#
_entry.id   AF-A0A177C8F8-F1
#
_cell.length_a   1.000
_cell.length_b   1.000
_cell.length_c   1.000
_cell.angle_alpha   90.00
_cell.angle_beta   90.00
_cell.angle_gamma   90.00
#
_symmetry.space_group_name_H-M   'P 1'
#
loop_
_entity.id
_entity.type
_entity.pdbx_description
1 polymer ?
#
loop_
_entity_poly.entity_id
_entity_poly.type
_entity_poly.pdbx_seq_one_letter_code
_entity_poly.pdbx_strand_id
1 'polypeptide(L)'
;MHIQPSLTTARGQLPNDSCIGRPQHMCCPFIVREHQHTMIPVTQKGANTCNYCRVRKQRCDRALPSCSRCTVKLRQCDYTWAKDVPPLQPALSSDSIPMSIGRHGNCGFDLTTRGQEELLHAGIACTKREPRSNENLSELVSDILDLSERKVSGMMEEHATSIHQWCPLIDEDLIREGRNGAYDDCSSDLMPSPLQLLCVFILSRRPCSHAEHVNTNILYTTIKQLLAIGQAAGDVSLDLFRAGMLTAVYECAHGLPKQAFVTLSTCAALFDLIKLSLRKPDRDPCNEEVVSSLNAAIIMLDRMIPLSSILESLPLVCPSRQTLSIYIASKIEPVIPAPSPTPYASSPRKVHIRAIVALESGRVSEYSHAAQLGVGAADTYDKVDAAVALVIKKLVDKPQPHTWLHCDAIAMAFCSHLLLQQTQIEQLKAQGTSTSGSVAAKALMALQYSRRMAWDMVHVMIQKIKKEEDLPYLPFAGVCCVIRAAIAVLETKQYTNEDAPNAEEVHNFLVVLSWFARRWSVGGEFASSTLREQ
;
A
#
# COMPACT_ATOMS: atom_id res chain seq x y z
N MET A 1 -25.02 -53.94 17.02
CA MET A 1 -24.84 -54.10 18.48
C MET A 1 -24.34 -52.75 18.99
N HIS A 2 -25.19 -51.79 19.39
CA HIS A 2 -26.01 -51.76 20.62
C HIS A 2 -25.18 -52.29 21.81
N ILE A 3 -24.95 -51.54 22.90
CA ILE A 3 -25.94 -51.23 23.94
C ILE A 3 -25.33 -50.17 24.89
N GLN A 4 -26.04 -49.06 25.13
CA GLN A 4 -26.09 -48.36 26.44
C GLN A 4 -26.92 -49.21 27.41
N PRO A 5 -26.76 -49.04 28.74
CA PRO A 5 -27.96 -48.62 29.46
C PRO A 5 -27.72 -47.61 30.58
N SER A 6 -28.85 -47.05 30.99
CA SER A 6 -29.10 -45.88 31.82
C SER A 6 -29.83 -46.23 33.13
N LEU A 7 -29.95 -45.21 34.00
CA LEU A 7 -30.86 -45.04 35.16
C LEU A 7 -30.47 -45.82 36.45
N THR A 8 -30.61 -45.30 37.68
CA THR A 8 -31.76 -44.57 38.29
C THR A 8 -31.37 -43.92 39.65
N THR A 9 -31.90 -42.70 39.89
CA THR A 9 -32.52 -42.11 41.13
C THR A 9 -31.99 -42.34 42.56
N ALA A 10 -31.87 -41.25 43.34
CA ALA A 10 -32.67 -41.03 44.56
C ALA A 10 -32.58 -39.58 45.14
N ARG A 11 -33.77 -38.97 45.29
CA ARG A 11 -34.14 -37.75 46.04
C ARG A 11 -33.89 -37.83 47.55
N GLY A 12 -33.67 -36.68 48.19
CA GLY A 12 -33.97 -36.44 49.61
C GLY A 12 -34.16 -34.95 49.90
N GLN A 13 -35.35 -34.57 50.39
CA GLN A 13 -35.81 -33.21 50.70
C GLN A 13 -36.17 -33.11 52.20
N LEU A 14 -35.79 -31.97 52.82
CA LEU A 14 -36.48 -31.20 53.90
C LEU A 14 -36.58 -31.83 55.33
N PRO A 15 -36.78 -31.04 56.42
CA PRO A 15 -37.64 -29.84 56.52
C PRO A 15 -37.21 -28.64 57.39
N ASN A 16 -38.06 -27.61 57.29
CA ASN A 16 -38.15 -26.32 58.00
C ASN A 16 -38.30 -26.46 59.52
N ASP A 17 -37.90 -25.39 60.24
CA ASP A 17 -38.59 -24.95 61.46
C ASP A 17 -38.58 -23.43 61.61
N SER A 18 -39.69 -22.92 62.13
CA SER A 18 -40.06 -21.52 62.36
C SER A 18 -40.48 -21.35 63.81
N CYS A 19 -40.16 -20.22 64.47
CA CYS A 19 -41.00 -19.48 65.45
C CYS A 19 -40.21 -18.33 66.14
N ILE A 20 -40.63 -17.06 66.02
CA ILE A 20 -41.44 -16.22 66.95
C ILE A 20 -40.61 -15.53 68.07
N GLY A 21 -40.71 -14.18 68.14
CA GLY A 21 -40.36 -13.40 69.34
C GLY A 21 -40.29 -11.87 69.15
N ARG A 22 -41.40 -11.14 69.36
CA ARG A 22 -41.49 -9.72 69.77
C ARG A 22 -42.33 -9.66 71.07
N PRO A 23 -42.12 -8.68 71.98
CA PRO A 23 -43.02 -7.51 72.06
C PRO A 23 -42.34 -6.18 72.54
N GLN A 24 -42.63 -5.02 71.93
CA GLN A 24 -43.55 -3.93 72.33
C GLN A 24 -42.98 -2.88 73.32
N HIS A 25 -42.96 -1.60 72.92
CA HIS A 25 -43.68 -0.50 73.60
C HIS A 25 -43.76 0.77 72.73
N MET A 26 -44.95 1.38 72.71
CA MET A 26 -45.37 2.61 71.99
C MET A 26 -44.91 3.90 72.70
N CYS A 27 -44.65 4.98 71.93
CA CYS A 27 -45.38 6.27 72.01
C CYS A 27 -44.89 7.28 70.93
N CYS A 28 -45.81 8.13 70.47
CA CYS A 28 -45.83 8.97 69.26
C CYS A 28 -45.22 10.39 69.48
N PRO A 29 -45.33 11.38 68.55
CA PRO A 29 -44.56 11.62 67.32
C PRO A 29 -43.69 12.91 67.40
N PHE A 30 -42.62 13.00 66.59
CA PHE A 30 -41.98 14.30 66.28
C PHE A 30 -41.55 14.35 64.81
N ILE A 31 -42.04 15.36 64.10
CA ILE A 31 -41.67 15.68 62.72
C ILE A 31 -40.23 16.20 62.73
N VAL A 32 -39.32 15.53 62.02
CA VAL A 32 -38.03 16.10 61.63
C VAL A 32 -37.79 15.79 60.16
N ARG A 33 -37.66 16.86 59.37
CA ARG A 33 -37.38 16.84 57.92
C ARG A 33 -35.99 16.23 57.68
N GLU A 34 -35.91 15.18 56.86
CA GLU A 34 -34.65 14.71 56.28
C GLU A 34 -34.12 15.76 55.30
N HIS A 35 -32.92 16.29 55.57
CA HIS A 35 -32.11 16.99 54.57
C HIS A 35 -31.23 15.96 53.86
N GLN A 36 -31.68 15.51 52.68
CA GLN A 36 -30.78 14.89 51.71
C GLN A 36 -29.82 15.97 51.21
N HIS A 37 -28.57 15.92 51.67
CA HIS A 37 -27.47 16.65 51.04
C HIS A 37 -27.15 15.98 49.70
N THR A 38 -27.72 16.50 48.61
CA THR A 38 -27.20 16.31 47.25
C THR A 38 -25.82 16.96 47.17
N MET A 39 -24.75 16.17 47.24
CA MET A 39 -23.42 16.65 46.86
C MET A 39 -23.40 16.90 45.35
N ILE A 40 -23.49 18.17 44.95
CA ILE A 40 -23.19 18.61 43.59
C ILE A 40 -21.68 18.50 43.41
N PRO A 41 -21.15 17.67 42.48
CA PRO A 41 -19.72 17.65 42.23
C PRO A 41 -19.33 18.99 41.60
N VAL A 42 -18.63 19.82 42.35
CA VAL A 42 -17.98 21.02 41.83
C VAL A 42 -16.84 20.57 40.93
N THR A 43 -17.13 20.39 39.64
CA THR A 43 -16.10 20.16 38.62
C THR A 43 -15.32 21.46 38.46
N GLN A 44 -14.13 21.55 39.04
CA GLN A 44 -13.24 22.66 38.80
C GLN A 44 -12.92 22.71 37.30
N LYS A 45 -13.12 23.88 36.68
CA LYS A 45 -12.84 24.10 35.26
C LYS A 45 -11.55 24.88 35.09
N GLY A 46 -10.70 24.43 34.16
CA GLY A 46 -9.52 25.17 33.71
C GLY A 46 -9.92 26.48 33.01
N ALA A 47 -9.16 27.54 33.23
CA ALA A 47 -9.39 28.85 32.61
C ALA A 47 -9.36 28.77 31.08
N ASN A 48 -8.44 27.95 30.56
CA ASN A 48 -8.22 27.77 29.12
C ASN A 48 -8.54 26.34 28.69
N THR A 49 -8.68 26.13 27.39
CA THR A 49 -8.69 24.79 26.79
C THR A 49 -7.35 24.08 27.08
N CYS A 50 -7.35 22.77 27.37
CA CYS A 50 -6.08 22.05 27.58
C CYS A 50 -5.20 22.09 26.32
N ASN A 51 -3.89 21.94 26.47
CA ASN A 51 -2.92 22.01 25.38
C ASN A 51 -3.26 21.01 24.27
N TYR A 52 -3.60 19.77 24.67
CA TYR A 52 -3.99 18.69 23.78
C TYR A 52 -5.15 19.09 22.84
N CYS A 53 -6.25 19.60 23.42
CA CYS A 53 -7.42 20.02 22.66
C CYS A 53 -7.20 21.36 21.93
N ARG A 54 -6.36 22.26 22.46
CA ARG A 54 -6.06 23.56 21.85
C ARG A 54 -5.31 23.37 20.54
N VAL A 55 -4.20 22.63 20.57
CA VAL A 55 -3.36 22.39 19.39
C VAL A 55 -4.19 21.75 18.27
N ARG A 56 -5.10 20.83 18.64
CA ARG A 56 -5.94 20.09 17.70
C ARG A 56 -7.27 20.79 17.32
N LYS A 57 -7.53 22.01 17.83
CA LYS A 57 -8.79 22.75 17.65
C LYS A 57 -10.05 21.95 18.00
N GLN A 58 -9.93 21.08 19.00
CA GLN A 58 -10.99 20.18 19.44
C GLN A 58 -11.81 20.74 20.61
N ARG A 59 -13.08 20.34 20.72
CA ARG A 59 -13.94 20.73 21.84
C ARG A 59 -13.39 20.17 23.16
N CYS A 60 -13.18 21.07 24.13
CA CYS A 60 -12.69 20.76 25.47
C CYS A 60 -13.71 21.24 26.50
N ASP A 61 -14.15 20.34 27.37
CA ASP A 61 -15.05 20.62 28.50
C ASP A 61 -14.34 21.32 29.68
N ARG A 62 -13.01 21.37 29.63
CA ARG A 62 -12.12 22.06 30.57
C ARG A 62 -12.15 21.49 31.99
N ALA A 63 -12.62 20.26 32.19
CA ALA A 63 -12.62 19.64 33.51
C ALA A 63 -11.20 19.44 34.04
N LEU A 64 -10.98 19.70 35.34
CA LEU A 64 -9.73 19.41 36.06
C LEU A 64 -9.88 18.12 36.89
N PRO A 65 -8.81 17.32 37.04
CA PRO A 65 -7.45 17.52 36.53
C PRO A 65 -7.29 17.21 35.04
N SER A 66 -8.24 16.49 34.43
CA SER A 66 -8.23 16.13 33.01
C SER A 66 -9.60 16.31 32.38
N CYS A 67 -9.61 16.86 31.16
CA CYS A 67 -10.81 17.09 30.38
C CYS A 67 -11.44 15.74 29.99
N SER A 68 -12.76 15.62 29.89
CA SER A 68 -13.44 14.34 29.63
C SER A 68 -12.93 13.66 28.37
N ARG A 69 -12.57 14.43 27.33
CA ARG A 69 -12.00 13.88 26.10
C ARG A 69 -10.63 13.25 26.33
N CYS A 70 -9.75 13.93 27.08
CA CYS A 70 -8.44 13.39 27.41
C CYS A 70 -8.56 12.19 28.36
N THR A 71 -9.49 12.24 29.33
CA THR A 71 -9.74 11.15 30.27
C THR A 71 -10.26 9.90 29.57
N VAL A 72 -11.27 10.03 28.70
CA VAL A 72 -11.84 8.90 27.93
C VAL A 72 -10.81 8.30 26.97
N LYS A 73 -9.92 9.13 26.42
CA LYS A 73 -8.88 8.71 25.48
C LYS A 73 -7.54 8.39 26.18
N LEU A 74 -7.50 8.35 27.51
CA LEU A 74 -6.30 8.12 28.32
C LEU A 74 -5.08 8.98 27.90
N ARG A 75 -5.34 10.23 27.52
CA ARG A 75 -4.32 11.20 27.08
C ARG A 75 -3.89 12.11 28.21
N GLN A 76 -2.66 12.59 28.13
CA GLN A 76 -2.13 13.60 29.03
C GLN A 76 -2.85 14.94 28.80
N CYS A 77 -3.68 15.33 29.77
CA CYS A 77 -4.38 16.60 29.75
C CYS A 77 -3.57 17.67 30.48
N ASP A 78 -2.98 18.60 29.72
CA ASP A 78 -2.15 19.66 30.28
C ASP A 78 -2.81 21.05 30.14
N TYR A 79 -2.83 21.83 31.22
CA TYR A 79 -3.32 23.21 31.25
C TYR A 79 -2.21 24.25 31.48
N THR A 80 -0.95 23.83 31.62
CA THR A 80 0.17 24.70 32.01
C THR A 80 0.70 25.60 30.89
N TRP A 81 0.35 25.36 29.62
CA TRP A 81 0.75 26.18 28.47
C TRP A 81 0.37 27.67 28.57
N ALA A 82 -0.56 28.02 29.46
CA ALA A 82 -1.01 29.39 29.64
C ALA A 82 -0.04 30.27 30.47
N LYS A 83 1.11 29.74 30.88
CA LYS A 83 2.11 30.45 31.68
C LYS A 83 3.44 30.56 30.93
N ASP A 84 3.66 31.67 30.22
CA ASP A 84 5.00 32.16 29.80
C ASP A 84 4.91 33.72 29.84
N VAL A 85 5.85 34.54 30.34
CA VAL A 85 7.34 34.52 30.33
C VAL A 85 7.95 35.43 31.49
N PRO A 86 9.30 35.62 31.70
CA PRO A 86 10.07 35.25 32.92
C PRO A 86 10.93 36.41 33.54
N PRO A 87 11.91 36.18 34.48
CA PRO A 87 13.29 35.86 34.05
C PRO A 87 14.16 34.94 34.95
N LEU A 88 15.04 34.18 34.26
CA LEU A 88 16.42 33.74 34.57
C LEU A 88 16.74 32.64 35.63
N GLN A 89 17.53 31.66 35.13
CA GLN A 89 18.39 30.63 35.77
C GLN A 89 17.86 29.17 35.83
N PRO A 90 18.75 28.15 35.88
CA PRO A 90 19.34 27.49 34.71
C PRO A 90 18.79 26.07 34.50
N ALA A 91 19.06 25.54 33.31
CA ALA A 91 18.67 24.23 32.81
C ALA A 91 18.73 23.08 33.83
N LEU A 92 17.56 22.60 34.22
CA LEU A 92 17.32 21.20 34.55
C LEU A 92 16.15 20.75 33.68
N SER A 93 16.46 19.83 32.79
CA SER A 93 15.61 19.18 31.81
C SER A 93 14.22 18.84 32.35
N SER A 94 13.21 19.56 31.88
CA SER A 94 11.84 19.07 31.86
C SER A 94 11.78 17.98 30.79
N ASP A 95 11.75 16.72 31.21
CA ASP A 95 11.48 15.56 30.36
C ASP A 95 10.11 15.68 29.67
N SER A 96 10.06 16.43 28.57
CA SER A 96 8.98 16.34 27.61
C SER A 96 9.09 14.98 26.93
N ILE A 97 8.33 14.02 27.44
CA ILE A 97 8.19 12.66 26.91
C ILE A 97 8.09 12.72 25.37
N PRO A 98 9.01 12.11 24.60
CA PRO A 98 9.02 12.22 23.14
C PRO A 98 7.73 11.63 22.53
N MET A 99 7.13 12.36 21.58
CA MET A 99 5.98 11.87 20.81
C MET A 99 6.36 10.64 19.95
N SER A 100 5.39 9.81 19.58
CA SER A 100 5.60 8.63 18.73
C SER A 100 6.06 9.00 17.30
N ILE A 101 5.72 10.21 16.84
CA ILE A 101 6.25 10.82 15.61
C ILE A 101 7.00 12.11 15.95
N GLY A 102 8.09 12.37 15.24
CA GLY A 102 8.88 13.61 15.31
C GLY A 102 9.13 14.21 13.92
N ARG A 103 9.33 15.53 13.85
CA ARG A 103 9.72 16.21 12.60
C ARG A 103 11.24 16.20 12.47
N HIS A 104 11.76 15.55 11.44
CA HIS A 104 13.19 15.45 11.15
C HIS A 104 13.63 16.60 10.23
N GLY A 105 13.82 17.80 10.79
CA GLY A 105 14.28 18.98 10.05
C GLY A 105 13.44 19.23 8.78
N ASN A 106 14.10 19.32 7.63
CA ASN A 106 13.45 19.50 6.32
C ASN A 106 12.90 18.19 5.71
N CYS A 107 13.06 17.04 6.37
CA CYS A 107 12.71 15.72 5.84
C CYS A 107 11.29 15.25 6.19
N GLY A 108 10.49 16.10 6.83
CA GLY A 108 9.12 15.79 7.22
C GLY A 108 9.03 15.02 8.53
N PHE A 109 7.92 14.32 8.74
CA PHE A 109 7.64 13.54 9.95
C PHE A 109 8.18 12.12 9.84
N ASP A 110 8.76 11.54 10.87
CA ASP A 110 9.06 10.11 10.94
C ASP A 110 8.79 9.57 12.35
N LEU A 111 8.81 8.25 12.52
CA LEU A 111 8.73 7.66 13.86
C LEU A 111 9.95 8.09 14.69
N THR A 112 9.71 8.39 15.96
CA THR A 112 10.82 8.48 16.93
C THR A 112 11.25 7.08 17.38
N THR A 113 12.42 6.96 18.01
CA THR A 113 12.86 5.71 18.64
C THR A 113 11.80 5.12 19.56
N ARG A 114 11.12 5.98 20.34
CA ARG A 114 10.02 5.57 21.20
C ARG A 114 8.80 5.08 20.41
N GLY A 115 8.41 5.78 19.35
CA GLY A 115 7.30 5.35 18.50
C GLY A 115 7.56 3.99 17.82
N GLN A 116 8.81 3.75 17.42
CA GLN A 116 9.26 2.45 16.94
C GLN A 116 9.12 1.37 18.02
N GLU A 117 9.64 1.60 19.23
CA GLU A 117 9.54 0.66 20.35
C GLU A 117 8.06 0.34 20.69
N GLU A 118 7.21 1.35 20.81
CA GLU A 118 5.78 1.19 21.11
C GLU A 118 5.07 0.34 20.04
N LEU A 119 5.32 0.59 18.76
CA LEU A 119 4.74 -0.18 17.66
C LEU A 119 5.22 -1.64 17.67
N LEU A 120 6.52 -1.87 17.86
CA LEU A 120 7.08 -3.22 17.91
C LEU A 120 6.52 -4.00 19.10
N HIS A 121 6.43 -3.38 20.28
CA HIS A 121 5.83 -4.00 21.45
C HIS A 121 4.36 -4.36 21.22
N ALA A 122 3.57 -3.45 20.64
CA ALA A 122 2.17 -3.71 20.30
C ALA A 122 2.05 -4.87 19.28
N GLY A 123 2.90 -4.88 18.24
CA GLY A 123 2.94 -5.96 17.26
C GLY A 123 3.28 -7.32 17.86
N ILE A 124 4.25 -7.39 18.77
CA ILE A 124 4.61 -8.61 19.50
C ILE A 124 3.42 -9.09 20.34
N ALA A 125 2.76 -8.17 21.07
CA ALA A 125 1.57 -8.51 21.86
C ALA A 125 0.44 -9.10 20.99
N CYS A 126 0.23 -8.56 19.78
CA CYS A 126 -0.70 -9.12 18.80
C CYS A 126 -0.34 -10.55 18.39
N THR A 127 0.94 -10.83 18.10
CA THR A 127 1.36 -12.20 17.74
C THR A 127 1.18 -13.20 18.88
N LYS A 128 1.32 -12.75 20.12
CA LYS A 128 1.06 -13.55 21.33
C LYS A 128 -0.42 -13.66 21.67
N ARG A 129 -1.30 -12.97 20.93
CA ARG A 129 -2.75 -12.89 21.16
C ARG A 129 -3.09 -12.41 22.58
N GLU A 130 -2.35 -11.42 23.06
CA GLU A 130 -2.60 -10.80 24.36
C GLU A 130 -3.96 -10.08 24.38
N PRO A 131 -4.65 -10.00 25.53
CA PRO A 131 -5.93 -9.30 25.63
C PRO A 131 -5.81 -7.84 25.20
N ARG A 132 -6.76 -7.35 24.40
CA ARG A 132 -6.83 -5.97 23.89
C ARG A 132 -5.65 -5.53 22.99
N SER A 133 -4.80 -6.45 22.54
CA SER A 133 -3.59 -6.10 21.77
C SER A 133 -3.91 -5.40 20.45
N ASN A 134 -4.98 -5.84 19.76
CA ASN A 134 -5.39 -5.28 18.47
C ASN A 134 -5.97 -3.87 18.63
N GLU A 135 -6.77 -3.63 19.67
CA GLU A 135 -7.30 -2.32 20.02
C GLU A 135 -6.15 -1.37 20.37
N ASN A 136 -5.19 -1.80 21.18
CA ASN A 136 -4.02 -1.00 21.54
C ASN A 136 -3.18 -0.62 20.31
N LEU A 137 -2.95 -1.58 19.39
CA LEU A 137 -2.24 -1.31 18.14
C LEU A 137 -3.01 -0.32 17.26
N SER A 138 -4.32 -0.49 17.17
CA SER A 138 -5.20 0.38 16.38
C SER A 138 -5.24 1.80 16.94
N GLU A 139 -5.29 1.96 18.27
CA GLU A 139 -5.22 3.25 18.95
C GLU A 139 -3.88 3.94 18.70
N LEU A 140 -2.77 3.21 18.79
CA LEU A 140 -1.43 3.73 18.50
C LEU A 140 -1.29 4.18 17.04
N VAL A 141 -1.81 3.40 16.09
CA VAL A 141 -1.81 3.80 14.67
C VAL A 141 -2.67 5.03 14.44
N SER A 142 -3.85 5.10 15.05
CA SER A 142 -4.70 6.29 14.99
C SER A 142 -3.99 7.54 15.52
N ASP A 143 -3.23 7.42 16.61
CA ASP A 143 -2.42 8.52 17.14
C ASP A 143 -1.32 8.97 16.19
N ILE A 144 -0.61 8.02 15.60
CA ILE A 144 0.43 8.29 14.60
C ILE A 144 -0.17 9.08 13.44
N LEU A 145 -1.34 8.68 12.94
CA LEU A 145 -2.02 9.38 11.85
C LEU A 145 -2.47 10.79 12.27
N ASP A 146 -3.10 10.93 13.44
CA ASP A 146 -3.53 12.21 14.00
C ASP A 146 -2.36 13.19 14.19
N LEU A 147 -1.22 12.70 14.68
CA LEU A 147 0.01 13.47 14.88
C LEU A 147 0.67 13.90 13.56
N SER A 148 0.42 13.17 12.48
CA SER A 148 0.93 13.48 11.14
C SER A 148 0.06 14.48 10.37
N GLU A 149 -1.07 14.94 10.96
CA GLU A 149 -2.07 15.81 10.32
C GLU A 149 -2.64 15.24 9.01
N ARG A 150 -2.60 13.90 8.83
CA ARG A 150 -3.17 13.22 7.66
C ARG A 150 -4.50 12.57 8.02
N LYS A 151 -5.54 12.93 7.26
CA LYS A 151 -6.84 12.26 7.32
C LYS A 151 -6.81 10.94 6.57
N VAL A 152 -7.51 9.95 7.10
CA VAL A 152 -7.64 8.62 6.47
C VAL A 152 -8.34 8.75 5.12
N SER A 153 -9.37 9.61 5.01
CA SER A 153 -10.09 9.87 3.75
C SER A 153 -9.18 10.30 2.61
N GLY A 154 -8.31 11.28 2.84
CA GLY A 154 -7.36 11.76 1.84
C GLY A 154 -6.35 10.67 1.43
N MET A 155 -5.84 9.92 2.41
CA MET A 155 -4.93 8.80 2.15
C MET A 155 -5.59 7.70 1.32
N MET A 156 -6.85 7.36 1.63
CA MET A 156 -7.60 6.34 0.90
C MET A 156 -7.96 6.80 -0.52
N GLU A 157 -8.24 8.08 -0.74
CA GLU A 157 -8.44 8.65 -2.09
C GLU A 157 -7.16 8.54 -2.93
N GLU A 158 -6.02 9.00 -2.38
CA GLU A 158 -4.73 8.88 -3.05
C GLU A 158 -4.38 7.41 -3.34
N HIS A 159 -4.60 6.51 -2.37
CA HIS A 159 -4.34 5.08 -2.56
C HIS A 159 -5.25 4.45 -3.62
N ALA A 160 -6.55 4.76 -3.58
CA ALA A 160 -7.56 4.24 -4.49
C ALA A 160 -7.24 4.57 -5.95
N THR A 161 -6.67 5.75 -6.19
CA THR A 161 -6.35 6.25 -7.52
C THR A 161 -4.94 5.85 -7.98
N SER A 162 -3.94 5.95 -7.10
CA SER A 162 -2.53 5.72 -7.48
C SER A 162 -2.08 4.26 -7.43
N ILE A 163 -2.59 3.46 -6.48
CA ILE A 163 -2.11 2.08 -6.24
C ILE A 163 -3.21 1.06 -6.53
N HIS A 164 -4.38 1.23 -5.91
CA HIS A 164 -5.45 0.22 -5.90
C HIS A 164 -5.90 -0.19 -7.31
N GLN A 165 -5.89 0.74 -8.28
CA GLN A 165 -6.29 0.46 -9.67
C GLN A 165 -5.50 -0.67 -10.35
N TRP A 166 -4.21 -0.78 -10.05
CA TRP A 166 -3.31 -1.78 -10.65
C TRP A 166 -2.82 -2.83 -9.65
N CYS A 167 -2.93 -2.55 -8.34
CA CYS A 167 -2.60 -3.47 -7.25
C CYS A 167 -3.68 -3.40 -6.16
N PRO A 168 -4.85 -4.05 -6.36
CA PRO A 168 -5.98 -3.98 -5.44
C PRO A 168 -5.78 -4.90 -4.24
N LEU A 169 -5.20 -4.36 -3.17
CA LEU A 169 -4.84 -5.11 -1.97
C LEU A 169 -5.85 -4.92 -0.82
N ILE A 170 -6.55 -3.79 -0.81
CA ILE A 170 -7.57 -3.45 0.19
C ILE A 170 -8.95 -3.80 -0.38
N ASP A 171 -9.89 -4.16 0.49
CA ASP A 171 -11.26 -4.44 0.07
C ASP A 171 -11.95 -3.21 -0.57
N GLU A 172 -12.75 -3.42 -1.60
CA GLU A 172 -13.43 -2.33 -2.32
C GLU A 172 -14.40 -1.56 -1.42
N ASP A 173 -15.07 -2.25 -0.47
CA ASP A 173 -15.98 -1.62 0.46
C ASP A 173 -15.22 -0.75 1.47
N LEU A 174 -14.07 -1.23 1.97
CA LEU A 174 -13.20 -0.46 2.87
C LEU A 174 -12.61 0.78 2.17
N ILE A 175 -12.24 0.67 0.90
CA ILE A 175 -11.81 1.82 0.09
C ILE A 175 -12.96 2.82 -0.04
N ARG A 176 -14.17 2.37 -0.38
CA ARG A 176 -15.34 3.24 -0.52
C ARG A 176 -15.70 3.95 0.78
N GLU A 177 -15.73 3.22 1.89
CA GLU A 177 -16.01 3.76 3.23
C GLU A 177 -14.93 4.76 3.67
N GLY A 178 -13.66 4.41 3.49
CA GLY A 178 -12.54 5.25 3.83
C GLY A 178 -12.56 6.59 3.08
N ARG A 179 -12.79 6.56 1.77
CA ARG A 179 -12.92 7.77 0.93
C ARG A 179 -14.08 8.68 1.37
N ASN A 180 -15.16 8.08 1.86
CA ASN A 180 -16.31 8.83 2.39
C ASN A 180 -16.08 9.41 3.80
N GLY A 181 -14.88 9.22 4.37
CA GLY A 181 -14.54 9.76 5.69
C GLY A 181 -15.06 8.92 6.85
N ALA A 182 -15.46 7.67 6.62
CA ALA A 182 -16.00 6.79 7.68
C ALA A 182 -15.03 6.61 8.86
N TYR A 183 -13.73 6.80 8.63
CA TYR A 183 -12.66 6.57 9.61
C TYR A 183 -11.98 7.85 10.12
N ASP A 184 -12.40 9.05 9.67
CA ASP A 184 -11.72 10.30 10.05
C ASP A 184 -11.99 10.71 11.51
N ASP A 185 -13.14 10.33 12.07
CA ASP A 185 -13.58 10.68 13.43
C ASP A 185 -13.97 9.44 14.28
N CYS A 186 -13.68 8.23 13.78
CA CYS A 186 -14.23 6.98 14.32
C CYS A 186 -13.47 6.45 15.54
N SER A 187 -14.11 5.57 16.33
CA SER A 187 -13.39 4.80 17.35
C SER A 187 -12.47 3.78 16.69
N SER A 188 -11.38 3.47 17.38
CA SER A 188 -10.32 2.54 16.93
C SER A 188 -10.84 1.15 16.49
N ASP A 189 -12.03 0.76 16.94
CA ASP A 189 -12.63 -0.57 16.71
C ASP A 189 -13.23 -0.76 15.30
N LEU A 190 -13.41 0.31 14.54
CA LEU A 190 -14.00 0.30 13.19
C LEU A 190 -12.96 0.47 12.06
N MET A 191 -11.69 0.63 12.42
CA MET A 191 -10.60 0.88 11.48
C MET A 191 -10.21 -0.39 10.72
N PRO A 192 -9.93 -0.30 9.40
CA PRO A 192 -9.21 -1.35 8.67
C PRO A 192 -7.95 -1.79 9.40
N SER A 193 -7.44 -2.99 9.05
CA SER A 193 -6.21 -3.56 9.60
C SER A 193 -5.11 -2.50 9.85
N PRO A 194 -4.68 -2.28 11.11
CA PRO A 194 -3.76 -1.18 11.47
C PRO A 194 -2.45 -1.19 10.69
N LEU A 195 -1.95 -2.39 10.40
CA LEU A 195 -0.73 -2.57 9.64
C LEU A 195 -0.90 -2.14 8.17
N GLN A 196 -2.07 -2.39 7.57
CA GLN A 196 -2.37 -1.91 6.21
C GLN A 196 -2.46 -0.38 6.19
N LEU A 197 -3.05 0.25 7.22
CA LEU A 197 -3.11 1.71 7.32
C LEU A 197 -1.73 2.35 7.44
N LEU A 198 -0.81 1.75 8.21
CA LEU A 198 0.58 2.20 8.25
C LEU A 198 1.26 2.09 6.87
N CYS A 199 0.97 1.02 6.13
CA CYS A 199 1.49 0.85 4.78
C CYS A 199 0.88 1.85 3.78
N VAL A 200 -0.42 2.13 3.87
CA VAL A 200 -1.06 3.20 3.08
C VAL A 200 -0.48 4.55 3.46
N PHE A 201 -0.28 4.81 4.75
CA PHE A 201 0.32 6.05 5.24
C PHE A 201 1.70 6.29 4.66
N ILE A 202 2.59 5.29 4.68
CA ILE A 202 3.93 5.46 4.12
C ILE A 202 3.90 5.64 2.60
N LEU A 203 2.98 4.96 1.88
CA LEU A 203 2.77 5.15 0.45
C LEU A 203 2.25 6.55 0.10
N SER A 204 1.42 7.15 0.96
CA SER A 204 0.86 8.48 0.78
C SER A 204 1.83 9.62 1.15
N ARG A 205 3.05 9.31 1.61
CA ARG A 205 4.05 10.32 1.97
C ARG A 205 4.89 10.72 0.78
N ARG A 206 5.27 11.99 0.75
CA ARG A 206 6.28 12.49 -0.20
C ARG A 206 7.67 12.10 0.30
N PRO A 207 8.57 11.63 -0.57
CA PRO A 207 9.96 11.42 -0.20
C PRO A 207 10.61 12.74 0.21
N CYS A 208 11.60 12.67 1.09
CA CYS A 208 12.41 13.85 1.39
C CYS A 208 13.46 14.09 0.29
N SER A 209 14.10 15.25 0.32
CA SER A 209 15.15 15.62 -0.65
C SER A 209 16.40 14.74 -0.60
N HIS A 210 16.61 13.99 0.49
CA HIS A 210 17.76 13.11 0.66
C HIS A 210 17.37 11.68 0.28
N ALA A 211 17.96 11.16 -0.81
CA ALA A 211 17.69 9.81 -1.31
C ALA A 211 18.00 8.73 -0.25
N GLU A 212 19.06 8.93 0.54
CA GLU A 212 19.50 8.02 1.62
C GLU A 212 18.51 7.91 2.79
N HIS A 213 17.47 8.73 2.85
CA HIS A 213 16.45 8.60 3.90
C HIS A 213 15.32 7.66 3.52
N VAL A 214 15.25 7.23 2.26
CA VAL A 214 14.23 6.27 1.81
C VAL A 214 14.45 4.91 2.47
N ASN A 215 15.68 4.40 2.44
CA ASN A 215 16.05 3.11 3.02
C ASN A 215 16.23 3.14 4.56
N THR A 216 16.48 4.32 5.14
CA THR A 216 16.66 4.52 6.59
C THR A 216 15.41 5.08 7.29
N ASN A 217 14.29 5.23 6.58
CA ASN A 217 13.04 5.69 7.16
C ASN A 217 12.60 4.76 8.30
N ILE A 218 12.38 5.33 9.49
CA ILE A 218 12.13 4.55 10.71
C ILE A 218 10.77 3.87 10.62
N LEU A 219 9.75 4.53 10.07
CA LEU A 219 8.45 3.90 9.83
C LEU A 219 8.55 2.68 8.89
N TYR A 220 9.22 2.83 7.75
CA TYR A 220 9.44 1.75 6.78
C TYR A 220 10.13 0.54 7.43
N THR A 221 11.26 0.79 8.09
CA THR A 221 12.05 -0.28 8.74
C THR A 221 11.28 -0.92 9.88
N THR A 222 10.47 -0.16 10.63
CA THR A 222 9.56 -0.68 11.66
C THR A 222 8.47 -1.57 11.05
N ILE A 223 7.85 -1.18 9.94
CA ILE A 223 6.88 -2.03 9.22
C ILE A 223 7.54 -3.33 8.79
N LYS A 224 8.77 -3.29 8.24
CA LYS A 224 9.53 -4.49 7.87
C LYS A 224 9.79 -5.41 9.07
N GLN A 225 10.12 -4.84 10.23
CA GLN A 225 10.30 -5.59 11.47
C GLN A 225 8.98 -6.23 11.94
N LEU A 226 7.86 -5.50 11.89
CA LEU A 226 6.53 -6.04 12.21
C LEU A 226 6.14 -7.20 11.28
N LEU A 227 6.42 -7.09 9.98
CA LEU A 227 6.21 -8.16 9.02
C LEU A 227 7.05 -9.41 9.37
N ALA A 228 8.33 -9.22 9.70
CA ALA A 228 9.21 -10.31 10.10
C ALA A 228 8.75 -10.99 11.41
N ILE A 229 8.30 -10.20 12.40
CA ILE A 229 7.73 -10.71 13.66
C ILE A 229 6.47 -11.54 13.37
N GLY A 230 5.58 -11.03 12.53
CA GLY A 230 4.36 -11.76 12.13
C GLY A 230 4.66 -13.07 11.39
N GLN A 231 5.66 -13.08 10.51
CA GLN A 231 6.11 -14.29 9.80
C GLN A 231 6.71 -15.33 10.76
N ALA A 232 7.50 -14.88 11.74
CA ALA A 232 8.12 -15.75 12.73
C ALA A 232 7.11 -16.37 13.71
N ALA A 233 5.95 -15.73 13.93
CA ALA A 233 4.90 -16.23 14.80
C ALA A 233 4.18 -17.50 14.26
N GLY A 234 4.37 -17.84 12.98
CA GLY A 234 3.85 -19.08 12.37
C GLY A 234 2.41 -19.01 11.89
N ASP A 235 1.63 -18.01 12.30
CA ASP A 235 0.26 -17.77 11.81
C ASP A 235 0.26 -16.92 10.54
N VAL A 236 0.09 -17.55 9.38
CA VAL A 236 -0.01 -16.83 8.09
C VAL A 236 -1.41 -16.26 7.92
N SER A 237 -1.52 -14.92 7.82
CA SER A 237 -2.78 -14.20 7.63
C SER A 237 -2.81 -13.41 6.32
N LEU A 238 -4.03 -13.18 5.80
CA LEU A 238 -4.22 -12.34 4.62
C LEU A 238 -3.80 -10.88 4.87
N ASP A 239 -3.92 -10.42 6.10
CA ASP A 239 -3.48 -9.08 6.51
C ASP A 239 -1.96 -8.94 6.44
N LEU A 240 -1.21 -9.94 6.90
CA LEU A 240 0.25 -9.98 6.80
C LEU A 240 0.70 -9.98 5.33
N PHE A 241 0.02 -10.77 4.48
CA PHE A 241 0.25 -10.77 3.05
C PHE A 241 -0.01 -9.40 2.40
N ARG A 242 -1.18 -8.78 2.67
CA ARG A 242 -1.57 -7.47 2.12
C ARG A 242 -0.62 -6.36 2.54
N ALA A 243 -0.23 -6.33 3.82
CA ALA A 243 0.76 -5.38 4.33
C ALA A 243 2.14 -5.57 3.67
N GLY A 244 2.58 -6.82 3.51
CA GLY A 244 3.81 -7.13 2.78
C GLY A 244 3.75 -6.67 1.31
N MET A 245 2.64 -6.91 0.62
CA MET A 245 2.44 -6.45 -0.76
C MET A 245 2.46 -4.92 -0.86
N LEU A 246 1.78 -4.20 0.04
CA LEU A 246 1.83 -2.73 0.09
C LEU A 246 3.25 -2.22 0.37
N THR A 247 4.01 -2.92 1.20
CA THR A 247 5.43 -2.61 1.48
C THR A 247 6.29 -2.84 0.24
N ALA A 248 6.06 -3.92 -0.52
CA ALA A 248 6.75 -4.16 -1.79
C ALA A 248 6.40 -3.09 -2.86
N VAL A 249 5.17 -2.59 -2.87
CA VAL A 249 4.78 -1.45 -3.71
C VAL A 249 5.56 -0.19 -3.31
N TYR A 250 5.71 0.08 -2.01
CA TYR A 250 6.52 1.20 -1.53
C TYR A 250 7.97 1.08 -1.99
N GLU A 251 8.58 -0.10 -1.78
CA GLU A 251 9.95 -0.37 -2.22
C GLU A 251 10.11 -0.18 -3.74
N CYS A 252 9.17 -0.68 -4.54
CA CYS A 252 9.14 -0.49 -5.99
C CYS A 252 9.04 1.00 -6.38
N ALA A 253 8.15 1.76 -5.73
CA ALA A 253 7.89 3.15 -6.07
C ALA A 253 9.02 4.11 -5.65
N HIS A 254 9.88 3.67 -4.74
CA HIS A 254 10.98 4.47 -4.22
C HIS A 254 12.37 3.99 -4.65
N GLY A 255 12.48 3.13 -5.67
CA GLY A 255 13.78 2.74 -6.22
C GLY A 255 14.55 1.76 -5.34
N LEU A 256 13.84 0.86 -4.64
CA LEU A 256 14.43 -0.20 -3.82
C LEU A 256 14.17 -1.59 -4.42
N PRO A 257 14.64 -1.88 -5.64
CA PRO A 257 14.16 -3.01 -6.41
C PRO A 257 14.60 -4.36 -5.82
N LYS A 258 15.78 -4.44 -5.18
CA LYS A 258 16.23 -5.63 -4.44
C LYS A 258 15.36 -5.93 -3.22
N GLN A 259 15.00 -4.89 -2.46
CA GLN A 259 14.12 -5.02 -1.30
C GLN A 259 12.72 -5.45 -1.73
N ALA A 260 12.19 -4.81 -2.78
CA ALA A 260 10.91 -5.15 -3.38
C ALA A 260 10.86 -6.62 -3.82
N PHE A 261 11.92 -7.10 -4.48
CA PHE A 261 12.05 -8.51 -4.90
C PHE A 261 11.97 -9.47 -3.71
N VAL A 262 12.70 -9.21 -2.62
CA VAL A 262 12.71 -10.05 -1.42
C VAL A 262 11.35 -10.04 -0.71
N THR A 263 10.74 -8.85 -0.56
CA THR A 263 9.41 -8.72 0.06
C THR A 263 8.36 -9.45 -0.76
N LEU A 264 8.35 -9.25 -2.08
CA LEU A 264 7.41 -9.91 -2.98
C LEU A 264 7.59 -11.43 -2.99
N SER A 265 8.83 -11.92 -2.97
CA SER A 265 9.14 -13.36 -2.85
C SER A 265 8.52 -13.97 -1.59
N THR A 266 8.61 -13.25 -0.48
CA THR A 266 8.00 -13.67 0.77
C THR A 266 6.48 -13.64 0.69
N CYS A 267 5.90 -12.58 0.10
CA CYS A 267 4.46 -12.47 -0.10
C CYS A 267 3.89 -13.58 -1.01
N ALA A 268 4.58 -13.92 -2.10
CA ALA A 268 4.17 -15.01 -2.99
C ALA A 268 4.11 -16.35 -2.23
N ALA A 269 5.14 -16.65 -1.43
CA ALA A 269 5.17 -17.84 -0.59
C ALA A 269 4.06 -17.83 0.49
N LEU A 270 3.84 -16.70 1.16
CA LEU A 270 2.75 -16.56 2.14
C LEU A 270 1.38 -16.78 1.48
N PHE A 271 1.18 -16.25 0.27
CA PHE A 271 -0.10 -16.41 -0.43
C PHE A 271 -0.36 -17.87 -0.85
N ASP A 272 0.68 -18.61 -1.23
CA ASP A 272 0.56 -20.04 -1.48
C ASP A 272 0.11 -20.81 -0.22
N LEU A 273 0.67 -20.49 0.95
CA LEU A 273 0.24 -21.07 2.24
C LEU A 273 -1.20 -20.69 2.61
N ILE A 274 -1.61 -19.44 2.35
CA ILE A 274 -2.99 -18.99 2.56
C ILE A 274 -3.95 -19.79 1.67
N LYS A 275 -3.64 -19.96 0.38
CA LYS A 275 -4.47 -20.74 -0.55
C LYS A 275 -4.64 -22.19 -0.10
N LEU A 276 -3.62 -22.81 0.50
CA LEU A 276 -3.74 -24.15 1.08
C LEU A 276 -4.73 -24.18 2.25
N SER A 277 -4.71 -23.15 3.10
CA SER A 277 -5.60 -23.03 4.26
C SER A 277 -7.05 -22.78 3.85
N LEU A 278 -7.27 -22.06 2.75
CA LEU A 278 -8.60 -21.75 2.20
C LEU A 278 -9.26 -22.93 1.46
N ARG A 279 -8.52 -23.98 1.12
CA ARG A 279 -9.04 -25.19 0.46
C ARG A 279 -9.66 -26.21 1.44
N LYS A 280 -9.63 -25.95 2.75
CA LYS A 280 -10.19 -26.87 3.75
C LYS A 280 -11.74 -26.90 3.62
N PRO A 281 -12.37 -28.09 3.56
CA PRO A 281 -13.80 -28.25 3.24
C PRO A 281 -14.75 -27.66 4.29
N ASP A 282 -14.26 -27.32 5.47
CA ASP A 282 -15.01 -26.82 6.62
C ASP A 282 -15.17 -25.29 6.65
N ARG A 283 -14.73 -24.59 5.59
CA ARG A 283 -14.78 -23.13 5.48
C ARG A 283 -15.64 -22.69 4.31
N ASP A 284 -16.19 -21.48 4.42
CA ASP A 284 -16.90 -20.82 3.32
C ASP A 284 -16.09 -20.91 2.03
N PRO A 285 -16.75 -21.16 0.88
CA PRO A 285 -16.08 -21.25 -0.41
C PRO A 285 -15.20 -20.02 -0.60
N CYS A 286 -13.90 -20.26 -0.78
CA CYS A 286 -12.93 -19.23 -1.06
C CYS A 286 -13.43 -18.36 -2.20
N ASN A 287 -13.53 -17.04 -1.99
CA ASN A 287 -13.95 -16.12 -3.02
C ASN A 287 -12.93 -16.15 -4.18
N GLU A 288 -13.23 -16.92 -5.24
CA GLU A 288 -12.34 -17.15 -6.39
C GLU A 288 -12.00 -15.82 -7.08
N GLU A 289 -12.90 -14.83 -7.03
CA GLU A 289 -12.66 -13.49 -7.56
C GLU A 289 -11.54 -12.77 -6.79
N VAL A 290 -11.55 -12.84 -5.45
CA VAL A 290 -10.48 -12.26 -4.62
C VAL A 290 -9.15 -12.95 -4.90
N VAL A 291 -9.13 -14.28 -4.99
CA VAL A 291 -7.90 -15.02 -5.31
C VAL A 291 -7.37 -14.66 -6.69
N SER A 292 -8.25 -14.54 -7.69
CA SER A 292 -7.88 -14.14 -9.05
C SER A 292 -7.31 -12.72 -9.07
N SER A 293 -7.96 -11.78 -8.39
CA SER A 293 -7.50 -10.39 -8.28
C SER A 293 -6.12 -10.27 -7.63
N LEU A 294 -5.90 -11.00 -6.52
CA LEU A 294 -4.63 -11.00 -5.80
C LEU A 294 -3.51 -11.72 -6.57
N ASN A 295 -3.81 -12.85 -7.24
CA ASN A 295 -2.86 -13.50 -8.13
C ASN A 295 -2.39 -12.55 -9.24
N ALA A 296 -3.33 -11.82 -9.87
CA ALA A 296 -3.00 -10.83 -10.88
C ALA A 296 -2.20 -9.65 -10.30
N ALA A 297 -2.47 -9.22 -9.06
CA ALA A 297 -1.72 -8.17 -8.38
C ALA A 297 -0.27 -8.59 -8.08
N ILE A 298 -0.04 -9.85 -7.68
CA ILE A 298 1.31 -10.41 -7.45
C ILE A 298 2.13 -10.33 -8.74
N ILE A 299 1.64 -10.90 -9.85
CA ILE A 299 2.40 -10.90 -11.10
C ILE A 299 2.54 -9.49 -11.69
N MET A 300 1.57 -8.59 -11.49
CA MET A 300 1.68 -7.20 -11.92
C MET A 300 2.82 -6.49 -11.18
N LEU A 301 2.88 -6.62 -9.86
CA LEU A 301 3.98 -6.03 -9.08
C LEU A 301 5.32 -6.67 -9.44
N ASP A 302 5.36 -7.97 -9.69
CA ASP A 302 6.55 -8.69 -10.13
C ASP A 302 7.12 -8.14 -11.46
N ARG A 303 6.26 -7.61 -12.35
CA ARG A 303 6.72 -6.91 -13.57
C ARG A 303 7.06 -5.46 -13.34
N MET A 304 6.35 -4.79 -12.44
CA MET A 304 6.66 -3.40 -12.11
C MET A 304 8.06 -3.24 -11.52
N ILE A 305 8.52 -4.16 -10.66
CA ILE A 305 9.85 -4.08 -10.02
C ILE A 305 11.00 -3.90 -11.03
N PRO A 306 11.19 -4.79 -12.03
CA PRO A 306 12.25 -4.60 -13.02
C PRO A 306 11.97 -3.42 -13.97
N LEU A 307 10.71 -3.10 -14.29
CA LEU A 307 10.37 -1.94 -15.12
C LEU A 307 10.63 -0.60 -14.42
N SER A 308 10.61 -0.60 -13.09
CA SER A 308 10.98 0.54 -12.24
C SER A 308 12.49 0.63 -12.00
N SER A 309 13.32 -0.19 -12.65
CA SER A 309 14.78 -0.09 -12.60
C SER A 309 15.38 0.15 -13.99
N ILE A 310 16.46 0.94 -14.05
CA ILE A 310 17.27 1.13 -15.26
C ILE A 310 18.58 0.33 -15.16
N LEU A 311 19.19 0.29 -13.98
CA LEU A 311 20.57 -0.18 -13.79
C LEU A 311 20.66 -1.67 -13.46
N GLU A 312 19.63 -2.23 -12.84
CA GLU A 312 19.69 -3.60 -12.33
C GLU A 312 18.80 -4.54 -13.14
N SER A 313 19.43 -5.60 -13.66
CA SER A 313 18.72 -6.72 -14.24
C SER A 313 18.26 -7.67 -13.15
N LEU A 314 17.03 -7.52 -12.69
CA LEU A 314 16.47 -8.44 -11.69
C LEU A 314 15.74 -9.60 -12.38
N PRO A 315 15.89 -10.83 -11.85
CA PRO A 315 15.01 -11.93 -12.22
C PRO A 315 13.58 -11.67 -11.72
N LEU A 316 12.65 -12.50 -12.16
CA LEU A 316 11.26 -12.45 -11.73
C LEU A 316 11.04 -13.37 -10.53
N VAL A 317 10.25 -12.92 -9.55
CA VAL A 317 9.81 -13.75 -8.42
C VAL A 317 8.88 -14.86 -8.91
N CYS A 318 8.04 -14.53 -9.89
CA CYS A 318 7.08 -15.44 -10.51
C CYS A 318 7.34 -15.64 -12.01
N PRO A 319 8.40 -16.38 -12.40
CA PRO A 319 8.73 -16.65 -13.81
C PRO A 319 7.58 -17.27 -14.59
N SER A 320 7.59 -17.17 -15.92
CA SER A 320 6.47 -17.64 -16.76
C SER A 320 6.23 -19.15 -16.64
N ARG A 321 7.27 -19.91 -16.31
CA ARG A 321 7.23 -21.38 -16.13
C ARG A 321 6.92 -21.84 -14.70
N GLN A 322 6.71 -20.92 -13.76
CA GLN A 322 6.34 -21.28 -12.39
C GLN A 322 4.84 -21.57 -12.28
N THR A 323 4.46 -22.35 -11.26
CA THR A 323 3.08 -22.79 -11.00
C THR A 323 2.07 -21.64 -10.97
N LEU A 324 2.40 -20.49 -10.38
CA LEU A 324 1.48 -19.35 -10.32
C LEU A 324 1.15 -18.80 -11.71
N SER A 325 2.16 -18.52 -12.52
CA SER A 325 2.00 -17.99 -13.88
C SER A 325 1.23 -18.97 -14.77
N ILE A 326 1.54 -20.27 -14.68
CA ILE A 326 0.82 -21.33 -15.40
C ILE A 326 -0.65 -21.40 -14.95
N TYR A 327 -0.90 -21.35 -13.64
CA TYR A 327 -2.26 -21.37 -13.09
C TYR A 327 -3.08 -20.19 -13.62
N ILE A 328 -2.54 -18.97 -13.54
CA ILE A 328 -3.21 -17.77 -14.05
C ILE A 328 -3.47 -17.91 -15.55
N ALA A 329 -2.47 -18.28 -16.35
CA ALA A 329 -2.61 -18.48 -17.79
C ALA A 329 -3.70 -19.50 -18.14
N SER A 330 -3.82 -20.59 -17.37
CA SER A 330 -4.85 -21.63 -17.59
C SER A 330 -6.29 -21.16 -17.32
N LYS A 331 -6.44 -20.09 -16.54
CA LYS A 331 -7.74 -19.52 -16.15
C LYS A 331 -8.17 -18.32 -17.01
N ILE A 332 -7.28 -17.80 -17.85
CA ILE A 332 -7.57 -16.67 -18.72
C ILE A 332 -8.42 -17.12 -19.91
N GLU A 333 -9.61 -16.54 -20.03
CA GLU A 333 -10.46 -16.73 -21.20
C GLU A 333 -9.89 -16.01 -22.44
N PRO A 334 -10.20 -16.43 -23.68
CA PRO A 334 -9.71 -15.76 -24.88
C PRO A 334 -10.24 -14.33 -25.06
N VAL A 335 -11.44 -14.07 -24.54
CA VAL A 335 -12.20 -12.84 -24.73
C VAL A 335 -12.10 -11.98 -23.48
N ILE A 336 -11.69 -10.71 -23.66
CA ILE A 336 -11.70 -9.74 -22.56
C ILE A 336 -13.15 -9.51 -22.08
N PRO A 337 -13.46 -9.71 -20.79
CA PRO A 337 -14.79 -9.52 -20.23
C PRO A 337 -15.39 -8.13 -20.51
N ALA A 338 -16.72 -8.07 -20.57
CA ALA A 338 -17.45 -6.80 -20.71
C ALA A 338 -17.15 -5.87 -19.51
N PRO A 339 -17.19 -4.53 -19.72
CA PRO A 339 -17.04 -3.60 -18.61
C PRO A 339 -18.18 -3.79 -17.59
N SER A 340 -17.83 -3.75 -16.30
CA SER A 340 -18.82 -3.73 -15.22
C SER A 340 -19.62 -2.42 -15.25
N PRO A 341 -20.90 -2.40 -14.82
CA PRO A 341 -21.72 -1.18 -14.78
C PRO A 341 -21.07 -0.06 -13.96
N THR A 342 -20.50 -0.44 -12.82
CA THR A 342 -19.66 0.42 -11.98
C THR A 342 -18.20 -0.04 -12.10
N PRO A 343 -17.27 0.85 -12.48
CA PRO A 343 -15.86 0.50 -12.52
C PRO A 343 -15.28 0.32 -11.11
N TYR A 344 -14.60 -0.80 -10.85
CA TYR A 344 -13.83 -1.06 -9.64
C TYR A 344 -12.56 -1.85 -9.96
N ALA A 345 -11.56 -1.79 -9.08
CA ALA A 345 -10.20 -2.23 -9.36
C ALA A 345 -10.06 -3.76 -9.50
N SER A 346 -10.92 -4.50 -8.82
CA SER A 346 -10.99 -5.97 -8.85
C SER A 346 -12.01 -6.53 -9.86
N SER A 347 -12.56 -5.69 -10.75
CA SER A 347 -13.54 -6.15 -11.74
C SER A 347 -12.97 -7.24 -12.68
N PRO A 348 -13.79 -8.22 -13.12
CA PRO A 348 -13.32 -9.31 -13.99
C PRO A 348 -12.53 -8.83 -15.21
N ARG A 349 -12.99 -7.72 -15.82
CA ARG A 349 -12.29 -7.09 -16.95
C ARG A 349 -10.90 -6.60 -16.57
N LYS A 350 -10.75 -5.90 -15.44
CA LYS A 350 -9.45 -5.38 -14.99
C LYS A 350 -8.49 -6.49 -14.61
N VAL A 351 -8.98 -7.48 -13.85
CA VAL A 351 -8.19 -8.64 -13.44
C VAL A 351 -7.67 -9.39 -14.67
N HIS A 352 -8.55 -9.60 -15.67
CA HIS A 352 -8.17 -10.21 -16.94
C HIS A 352 -7.09 -9.42 -17.69
N ILE A 353 -7.28 -8.11 -17.87
CA ILE A 353 -6.33 -7.25 -18.60
C ILE A 353 -4.97 -7.21 -17.87
N ARG A 354 -4.99 -7.04 -16.55
CA ARG A 354 -3.78 -7.05 -15.71
C ARG A 354 -3.04 -8.37 -15.87
N ALA A 355 -3.76 -9.49 -15.82
CA ALA A 355 -3.16 -10.81 -15.92
C ALA A 355 -2.52 -11.08 -17.29
N ILE A 356 -3.22 -10.82 -18.40
CA ILE A 356 -2.65 -11.05 -19.75
C ILE A 356 -1.42 -10.17 -20.00
N VAL A 357 -1.47 -8.90 -19.59
CA VAL A 357 -0.35 -7.98 -19.79
C VAL A 357 0.84 -8.38 -18.93
N ALA A 358 0.62 -8.70 -17.65
CA ALA A 358 1.71 -9.06 -16.75
C ALA A 358 2.39 -10.38 -17.14
N LEU A 359 1.64 -11.35 -17.68
CA LEU A 359 2.20 -12.60 -18.19
C LEU A 359 3.10 -12.36 -19.41
N GLU A 360 2.62 -11.63 -20.43
CA GLU A 360 3.44 -11.39 -21.63
C GLU A 360 4.61 -10.44 -21.36
N SER A 361 4.42 -9.44 -20.50
CA SER A 361 5.52 -8.59 -20.02
C SER A 361 6.56 -9.40 -19.23
N GLY A 362 6.15 -10.49 -18.58
CA GLY A 362 7.07 -11.41 -17.89
C GLY A 362 8.02 -12.10 -18.83
N ARG A 363 7.50 -12.56 -19.97
CA ARG A 363 8.32 -13.19 -21.02
C ARG A 363 9.33 -12.21 -21.60
N VAL A 364 8.99 -10.92 -21.69
CA VAL A 364 9.94 -9.87 -22.05
C VAL A 364 11.03 -9.73 -20.99
N SER A 365 10.66 -9.58 -19.71
CA SER A 365 11.65 -9.42 -18.64
C SER A 365 12.59 -10.63 -18.56
N GLU A 366 12.10 -11.86 -18.74
CA GLU A 366 12.93 -13.07 -18.81
C GLU A 366 13.87 -13.06 -20.01
N TYR A 367 13.39 -12.63 -21.18
CA TYR A 367 14.21 -12.48 -22.37
C TYR A 367 15.33 -11.46 -22.15
N SER A 368 15.01 -10.27 -21.65
CA SER A 368 15.96 -9.21 -21.36
C SER A 368 16.97 -9.59 -20.28
N HIS A 369 16.52 -10.28 -19.23
CA HIS A 369 17.41 -10.77 -18.18
C HIS A 369 18.40 -11.83 -18.72
N ALA A 370 17.91 -12.81 -19.47
CA ALA A 370 18.76 -13.82 -20.11
C ALA A 370 19.77 -13.18 -21.08
N ALA A 371 19.32 -12.21 -21.86
CA ALA A 371 20.15 -11.44 -22.77
C ALA A 371 21.32 -10.74 -22.07
N GLN A 372 21.05 -10.08 -20.95
CA GLN A 372 22.07 -9.37 -20.16
C GLN A 372 23.08 -10.30 -19.49
N LEU A 373 22.65 -11.51 -19.12
CA LEU A 373 23.55 -12.57 -18.62
C LEU A 373 24.33 -13.29 -19.72
N GLY A 374 24.05 -13.01 -21.00
CA GLY A 374 24.66 -13.72 -22.13
C GLY A 374 24.24 -15.19 -22.23
N VAL A 375 23.09 -15.56 -21.64
CA VAL A 375 22.54 -16.92 -21.70
C VAL A 375 21.36 -17.00 -22.65
N GLY A 376 21.08 -18.19 -23.18
CA GLY A 376 19.93 -18.41 -24.04
C GLY A 376 18.61 -18.24 -23.28
N ALA A 377 17.74 -17.35 -23.78
CA ALA A 377 16.40 -17.19 -23.24
C ALA A 377 15.54 -18.45 -23.48
N ALA A 378 14.57 -18.66 -22.59
CA ALA A 378 13.62 -19.77 -22.66
C ALA A 378 12.76 -19.75 -23.93
N ASP A 379 12.41 -18.55 -24.40
CA ASP A 379 11.67 -18.28 -25.63
C ASP A 379 12.51 -17.43 -26.59
N THR A 380 12.29 -17.62 -27.89
CA THR A 380 12.92 -16.83 -28.95
C THR A 380 12.31 -15.43 -29.02
N TYR A 381 13.09 -14.41 -29.40
CA TYR A 381 12.61 -13.04 -29.65
C TYR A 381 11.27 -13.00 -30.41
N ASP A 382 11.17 -13.69 -31.56
CA ASP A 382 9.95 -13.67 -32.39
C ASP A 382 8.69 -14.18 -31.66
N LYS A 383 8.85 -15.12 -30.72
CA LYS A 383 7.73 -15.67 -29.93
C LYS A 383 7.29 -14.72 -28.83
N VAL A 384 8.23 -13.97 -28.25
CA VAL A 384 7.93 -12.97 -27.21
C VAL A 384 7.31 -11.75 -27.88
N ASP A 385 7.91 -11.27 -28.96
CA ASP A 385 7.43 -10.15 -29.78
C ASP A 385 6.00 -10.36 -30.26
N ALA A 386 5.72 -11.50 -30.90
CA ALA A 386 4.38 -11.81 -31.40
C ALA A 386 3.32 -11.86 -30.29
N ALA A 387 3.69 -12.31 -29.09
CA ALA A 387 2.74 -12.45 -27.99
C ALA A 387 2.42 -11.11 -27.33
N VAL A 388 3.42 -10.26 -27.09
CA VAL A 388 3.20 -8.89 -26.59
C VAL A 388 2.45 -8.05 -27.61
N ALA A 389 2.81 -8.13 -28.90
CA ALA A 389 2.12 -7.43 -29.97
C ALA A 389 0.64 -7.86 -30.09
N LEU A 390 0.34 -9.15 -29.89
CA LEU A 390 -1.04 -9.64 -29.87
C LEU A 390 -1.84 -9.04 -28.71
N VAL A 391 -1.25 -8.93 -27.52
CA VAL A 391 -1.92 -8.28 -26.37
C VAL A 391 -2.15 -6.80 -26.64
N ILE A 392 -1.15 -6.07 -27.14
CA ILE A 392 -1.30 -4.66 -27.55
C ILE A 392 -2.45 -4.51 -28.54
N LYS A 393 -2.48 -5.34 -29.59
CA LYS A 393 -3.55 -5.33 -30.59
C LYS A 393 -4.93 -5.53 -29.95
N LYS A 394 -5.08 -6.52 -29.06
CA LYS A 394 -6.34 -6.76 -28.33
C LYS A 394 -6.81 -5.57 -27.49
N LEU A 395 -5.88 -4.78 -26.96
CA LEU A 395 -6.17 -3.61 -26.13
C LEU A 395 -6.52 -2.37 -26.97
N VAL A 396 -5.96 -2.25 -28.18
CA VAL A 396 -6.19 -1.13 -29.10
C VAL A 396 -7.44 -1.31 -29.98
N ASP A 397 -7.68 -2.52 -30.51
CA ASP A 397 -8.70 -2.79 -31.55
C ASP A 397 -10.18 -2.74 -31.08
N LYS A 398 -10.49 -2.38 -29.82
CA LYS A 398 -11.88 -2.41 -29.32
C LYS A 398 -12.62 -1.05 -29.47
N PRO A 399 -13.86 -1.04 -29.97
CA PRO A 399 -14.61 0.17 -30.37
C PRO A 399 -15.26 0.94 -29.21
N GLN A 400 -14.93 0.61 -27.96
CA GLN A 400 -15.44 1.36 -26.80
C GLN A 400 -14.38 2.39 -26.40
N PRO A 401 -14.76 3.66 -26.18
CA PRO A 401 -13.81 4.73 -25.94
C PRO A 401 -12.82 4.29 -24.86
N HIS A 402 -11.52 4.37 -25.19
CA HIS A 402 -10.40 4.02 -24.33
C HIS A 402 -10.65 4.61 -22.95
N THR A 403 -11.20 3.79 -22.07
CA THR A 403 -11.55 4.26 -20.75
C THR A 403 -10.23 4.32 -20.02
N TRP A 404 -9.90 5.48 -19.47
CA TRP A 404 -8.77 5.76 -18.58
C TRP A 404 -8.50 4.66 -17.54
N LEU A 405 -9.51 3.83 -17.30
CA LEU A 405 -9.55 2.66 -16.44
C LEU A 405 -8.42 1.62 -16.61
N HIS A 406 -7.73 1.54 -17.77
CA HIS A 406 -6.71 0.51 -18.05
C HIS A 406 -5.31 1.08 -18.39
N CYS A 407 -5.06 2.36 -18.07
CA CYS A 407 -3.82 3.03 -18.49
C CYS A 407 -2.55 2.39 -17.89
N ASP A 408 -2.63 1.76 -16.73
CA ASP A 408 -1.52 1.02 -16.10
C ASP A 408 -1.05 -0.18 -16.94
N ALA A 409 -1.94 -1.12 -17.24
CA ALA A 409 -1.61 -2.31 -18.03
C ALA A 409 -1.26 -1.96 -19.49
N ILE A 410 -1.94 -1.00 -20.09
CA ILE A 410 -1.60 -0.56 -21.46
C ILE A 410 -0.17 0.03 -21.50
N ALA A 411 0.17 0.90 -20.54
CA ALA A 411 1.51 1.46 -20.45
C ALA A 411 2.58 0.39 -20.23
N MET A 412 2.31 -0.60 -19.37
CA MET A 412 3.22 -1.73 -19.17
C MET A 412 3.46 -2.52 -20.46
N ALA A 413 2.40 -2.80 -21.24
CA ALA A 413 2.53 -3.55 -22.49
C ALA A 413 3.41 -2.82 -23.50
N PHE A 414 3.18 -1.51 -23.71
CA PHE A 414 3.99 -0.69 -24.62
C PHE A 414 5.43 -0.51 -24.14
N CYS A 415 5.62 -0.27 -22.84
CA CYS A 415 6.95 -0.18 -22.23
C CYS A 415 7.72 -1.48 -22.42
N SER A 416 7.11 -2.63 -22.09
CA SER A 416 7.74 -3.94 -22.27
C SER A 416 8.06 -4.23 -23.73
N HIS A 417 7.14 -3.92 -24.66
CA HIS A 417 7.40 -4.09 -26.09
C HIS A 417 8.62 -3.28 -26.55
N LEU A 418 8.72 -2.00 -26.15
CA LEU A 418 9.87 -1.16 -26.48
C LEU A 418 11.19 -1.72 -25.90
N LEU A 419 11.19 -2.16 -24.64
CA LEU A 419 12.37 -2.73 -23.99
C LEU A 419 12.81 -4.05 -24.63
N LEU A 420 11.87 -4.86 -25.13
CA LEU A 420 12.19 -6.05 -25.91
C LEU A 420 12.97 -5.67 -27.18
N GLN A 421 12.49 -4.67 -27.92
CA GLN A 421 13.15 -4.22 -29.16
C GLN A 421 14.53 -3.64 -28.90
N GLN A 422 14.66 -2.82 -27.84
CA GLN A 422 15.94 -2.27 -27.40
C GLN A 422 16.94 -3.39 -27.09
N THR A 423 16.54 -4.35 -26.25
CA THR A 423 17.37 -5.51 -25.89
C THR A 423 17.82 -6.27 -27.14
N GLN A 424 16.91 -6.55 -28.07
CA GLN A 424 17.21 -7.32 -29.27
C GLN A 424 18.24 -6.62 -30.17
N ILE A 425 18.11 -5.31 -30.36
CA ILE A 425 19.04 -4.54 -31.19
C ILE A 425 20.42 -4.47 -30.55
N GLU A 426 20.49 -4.29 -29.23
CA GLU A 426 21.74 -4.29 -28.48
C GLU A 426 22.46 -5.65 -28.60
N GLN A 427 21.73 -6.76 -28.51
CA GLN A 427 22.29 -8.10 -28.73
C GLN A 427 22.81 -8.32 -30.15
N LEU A 428 22.03 -7.95 -31.17
CA LEU A 428 22.46 -8.08 -32.57
C LEU A 428 23.72 -7.28 -32.87
N LYS A 429 23.83 -6.08 -32.27
CA LYS A 429 25.02 -5.23 -32.36
C LYS A 429 26.22 -5.86 -31.65
N ALA A 430 26.03 -6.40 -30.44
CA ALA A 430 27.07 -7.10 -29.71
C ALA A 430 27.59 -8.34 -30.45
N GLN A 431 26.74 -9.02 -31.22
CA GLN A 431 27.10 -10.17 -32.06
C GLN A 431 27.76 -9.77 -33.39
N GLY A 432 27.92 -8.47 -33.70
CA GLY A 432 28.51 -8.01 -34.95
C GLY A 432 27.63 -8.25 -36.19
N THR A 433 26.33 -8.50 -36.01
CA THR A 433 25.40 -8.69 -37.13
C THR A 433 25.25 -7.36 -37.87
N SER A 434 25.52 -7.33 -39.18
CA SER A 434 25.36 -6.12 -39.97
C SER A 434 23.88 -5.69 -39.99
N THR A 435 23.63 -4.39 -39.84
CA THR A 435 22.29 -3.78 -39.90
C THR A 435 21.57 -4.00 -41.24
N SER A 436 22.27 -4.52 -42.25
CA SER A 436 21.75 -4.92 -43.56
C SER A 436 21.11 -6.32 -43.62
N GLY A 437 21.23 -7.14 -42.56
CA GLY A 437 20.59 -8.46 -42.50
C GLY A 437 19.08 -8.35 -42.29
N SER A 438 18.30 -9.24 -42.94
CA SER A 438 16.82 -9.26 -42.86
C SER A 438 16.28 -9.27 -41.41
N VAL A 439 16.97 -9.95 -40.49
CA VAL A 439 16.60 -10.03 -39.07
C VAL A 439 16.82 -8.68 -38.35
N ALA A 440 17.96 -8.02 -38.60
CA ALA A 440 18.26 -6.71 -38.01
C ALA A 440 17.32 -5.63 -38.52
N ALA A 441 16.97 -5.66 -39.81
CA ALA A 441 15.99 -4.76 -40.40
C ALA A 441 14.60 -4.92 -39.76
N LYS A 442 14.15 -6.17 -39.50
CA LYS A 442 12.88 -6.44 -38.82
C LYS A 442 12.85 -5.86 -37.41
N ALA A 443 13.90 -6.14 -36.61
CA ALA A 443 13.99 -5.64 -35.23
C ALA A 443 14.04 -4.10 -35.19
N LEU A 444 14.73 -3.47 -36.15
CA LEU A 444 14.79 -2.01 -36.26
C LEU A 444 13.43 -1.38 -36.59
N MET A 445 12.67 -1.98 -37.50
CA MET A 445 11.31 -1.55 -37.83
C MET A 445 10.37 -1.71 -36.63
N ALA A 446 10.47 -2.83 -35.89
CA ALA A 446 9.71 -3.04 -34.68
C ALA A 446 10.06 -2.02 -33.58
N LEU A 447 11.35 -1.67 -33.45
CA LEU A 447 11.79 -0.59 -32.55
C LEU A 447 11.18 0.75 -32.95
N GLN A 448 11.26 1.13 -34.22
CA GLN A 448 10.67 2.39 -34.72
C GLN A 448 9.18 2.51 -34.39
N TYR A 449 8.41 1.44 -34.65
CA TYR A 449 7.00 1.40 -34.33
C TYR A 449 6.74 1.54 -32.81
N SER A 450 7.51 0.82 -32.00
CA SER A 450 7.42 0.87 -30.54
C SER A 450 7.73 2.25 -29.97
N ARG A 451 8.74 2.92 -30.54
CA ARG A 451 9.15 4.27 -30.14
C ARG A 451 8.05 5.29 -30.36
N ARG A 452 7.40 5.27 -31.53
CA ARG A 452 6.26 6.18 -31.82
C ARG A 452 5.13 5.98 -30.82
N MET A 453 4.70 4.74 -30.61
CA MET A 453 3.62 4.44 -29.68
C MET A 453 3.97 4.85 -28.24
N ALA A 454 5.21 4.64 -27.81
CA ALA A 454 5.68 5.09 -26.50
C ALA A 454 5.66 6.61 -26.38
N TRP A 455 6.11 7.33 -27.42
CA TRP A 455 6.11 8.81 -27.40
C TRP A 455 4.70 9.40 -27.46
N ASP A 456 3.76 8.77 -28.17
CA ASP A 456 2.34 9.14 -28.13
C ASP A 456 1.78 9.07 -26.70
N MET A 457 2.20 8.06 -25.91
CA MET A 457 1.81 7.98 -24.49
C MET A 457 2.42 9.12 -23.65
N VAL A 458 3.65 9.55 -23.97
CA VAL A 458 4.29 10.70 -23.33
C VAL A 458 3.52 11.98 -23.62
N HIS A 459 3.06 12.18 -24.86
CA HIS A 459 2.20 13.31 -25.20
C HIS A 459 0.91 13.33 -24.39
N VAL A 460 0.24 12.19 -24.28
CA VAL A 460 -0.98 12.07 -23.44
C VAL A 460 -0.67 12.38 -21.97
N MET A 461 0.46 11.89 -21.45
CA MET A 461 0.90 12.17 -20.08
C MET A 461 1.14 13.66 -19.84
N ILE A 462 1.89 14.34 -20.72
CA ILE A 462 2.14 15.80 -20.65
C ILE A 462 0.85 16.60 -20.79
N GLN A 463 -0.10 16.13 -21.59
CA GLN A 463 -1.41 16.75 -21.71
C GLN A 463 -2.26 16.61 -20.44
N LYS A 464 -1.97 15.61 -19.61
CA LYS A 464 -2.82 15.25 -18.47
C LYS A 464 -2.26 15.70 -17.13
N ILE A 465 -0.94 15.67 -16.97
CA ILE A 465 -0.25 16.15 -15.79
C ILE A 465 0.09 17.61 -16.04
N LYS A 466 -0.74 18.52 -15.53
CA LYS A 466 -0.53 19.97 -15.69
C LYS A 466 0.19 20.60 -14.52
N LYS A 467 0.12 19.95 -13.36
CA LYS A 467 0.75 20.39 -12.12
C LYS A 467 1.13 19.19 -11.26
N GLU A 468 2.02 19.42 -10.29
CA GLU A 468 2.53 18.38 -9.41
C GLU A 468 1.42 17.70 -8.58
N GLU A 469 0.36 18.46 -8.24
CA GLU A 469 -0.76 17.96 -7.44
C GLU A 469 -1.67 16.97 -8.17
N ASP A 470 -1.50 16.80 -9.48
CA ASP A 470 -2.26 15.82 -10.25
C ASP A 470 -1.72 14.39 -10.05
N LEU A 471 -0.42 14.25 -9.74
CA LEU A 471 0.29 12.96 -9.65
C LEU A 471 -0.27 11.99 -8.60
N PRO A 472 -0.65 12.41 -7.37
CA PRO A 472 -1.22 11.50 -6.39
C PRO A 472 -2.53 10.83 -6.84
N TYR A 473 -3.19 11.37 -7.87
CA TYR A 473 -4.47 10.88 -8.38
C TYR A 473 -4.35 10.12 -9.71
N LEU A 474 -3.13 9.74 -10.08
CA LEU A 474 -2.83 8.95 -11.27
C LEU A 474 -2.18 7.62 -10.90
N PRO A 475 -2.48 6.53 -11.63
CA PRO A 475 -1.88 5.22 -11.37
C PRO A 475 -0.36 5.27 -11.46
N PHE A 476 0.33 4.95 -10.36
CA PHE A 476 1.79 4.92 -10.29
C PHE A 476 2.38 4.03 -11.39
N ALA A 477 1.86 2.80 -11.54
CA ALA A 477 2.37 1.85 -12.53
C ALA A 477 2.29 2.40 -13.96
N GLY A 478 1.18 3.06 -14.31
CA GLY A 478 1.00 3.66 -15.63
C GLY A 478 1.99 4.78 -15.90
N VAL A 479 2.07 5.77 -14.99
CA VAL A 479 3.01 6.90 -15.13
C VAL A 479 4.46 6.42 -15.15
N CYS A 480 4.82 5.49 -14.26
CA CYS A 480 6.16 4.90 -14.21
C CYS A 480 6.54 4.21 -15.52
N CYS A 481 5.63 3.41 -16.10
CA CYS A 481 5.89 2.74 -17.37
C CYS A 481 6.02 3.72 -18.54
N VAL A 482 5.20 4.78 -18.59
CA VAL A 482 5.32 5.83 -19.62
C VAL A 482 6.66 6.54 -19.52
N ILE A 483 7.09 6.90 -18.31
CA ILE A 483 8.39 7.54 -18.08
C ILE A 483 9.54 6.59 -18.46
N ARG A 484 9.48 5.32 -18.04
CA ARG A 484 10.49 4.32 -18.40
C ARG A 484 10.60 4.12 -19.91
N ALA A 485 9.46 4.10 -20.60
CA ALA A 485 9.40 4.00 -22.05
C ALA A 485 9.97 5.26 -22.73
N ALA A 486 9.67 6.46 -22.21
CA ALA A 486 10.23 7.71 -22.69
C ALA A 486 11.76 7.71 -22.62
N ILE A 487 12.32 7.24 -21.51
CA ILE A 487 13.77 7.10 -21.35
C ILE A 487 14.33 6.12 -22.38
N ALA A 488 13.71 4.96 -22.58
CA ALA A 488 14.12 4.02 -23.62
C ALA A 488 14.07 4.63 -25.05
N VAL A 489 13.12 5.54 -25.33
CA VAL A 489 13.09 6.32 -26.59
C VAL A 489 14.29 7.27 -26.67
N LEU A 490 14.72 7.88 -25.58
CA LEU A 490 15.91 8.75 -25.59
C LEU A 490 17.21 7.93 -25.74
N GLU A 491 17.33 6.81 -25.02
CA GLU A 491 18.48 5.88 -25.05
C GLU A 491 18.70 5.30 -26.46
N THR A 492 17.60 5.03 -27.18
CA THR A 492 17.64 4.41 -28.51
C THR A 492 17.69 5.40 -29.68
N LYS A 493 17.90 6.70 -29.43
CA LYS A 493 17.93 7.77 -30.46
C LYS A 493 18.88 7.49 -31.63
N GLN A 494 20.01 6.83 -31.37
CA GLN A 494 21.03 6.53 -32.37
C GLN A 494 20.59 5.52 -33.43
N TYR A 495 19.53 4.76 -33.17
CA TYR A 495 19.06 3.72 -34.09
C TYR A 495 18.04 4.25 -35.09
N THR A 496 17.43 5.42 -34.86
CA THR A 496 16.34 5.95 -35.69
C THR A 496 16.46 7.46 -35.85
N ASN A 497 16.64 7.94 -37.09
CA ASN A 497 16.66 9.37 -37.38
C ASN A 497 15.25 9.95 -37.64
N GLU A 498 14.28 9.10 -37.96
CA GLU A 498 12.88 9.47 -38.11
C GLU A 498 12.20 9.45 -36.73
N ASP A 499 11.35 10.44 -36.46
CA ASP A 499 10.55 10.56 -35.22
C ASP A 499 11.33 10.84 -33.92
N ALA A 500 12.46 11.55 -34.01
CA ALA A 500 13.13 12.07 -32.83
C ALA A 500 12.28 13.17 -32.15
N PRO A 501 12.09 13.10 -30.81
CA PRO A 501 11.39 14.15 -30.08
C PRO A 501 12.02 15.53 -30.26
N ASN A 502 11.21 16.57 -30.37
CA ASN A 502 11.73 17.93 -30.41
C ASN A 502 12.15 18.41 -29.01
N ALA A 503 12.96 19.47 -28.95
CA ALA A 503 13.51 19.98 -27.69
C ALA A 503 12.43 20.45 -26.69
N GLU A 504 11.30 20.98 -27.19
CA GLU A 504 10.19 21.43 -26.36
C GLU A 504 9.47 20.24 -25.70
N GLU A 505 9.23 19.17 -26.45
CA GLU A 505 8.64 17.93 -25.94
C GLU A 505 9.52 17.29 -24.87
N VAL A 506 10.84 17.23 -25.12
CA VAL A 506 11.80 16.72 -24.14
C VAL A 506 11.79 17.59 -22.89
N HIS A 507 11.76 18.93 -23.02
CA HIS A 507 11.67 19.83 -21.88
C HIS A 507 10.40 19.58 -21.05
N ASN A 508 9.24 19.49 -21.71
CA ASN A 508 7.96 19.23 -21.04
C ASN A 508 7.95 17.86 -20.35
N PHE A 509 8.55 16.84 -20.97
CA PHE A 509 8.76 15.54 -20.34
C PHE A 509 9.63 15.63 -19.07
N LEU A 510 10.75 16.35 -19.13
CA LEU A 510 11.65 16.54 -17.97
C LEU A 510 10.96 17.29 -16.82
N VAL A 511 10.07 18.24 -17.11
CA VAL A 511 9.25 18.91 -16.10
C VAL A 511 8.36 17.90 -15.38
N VAL A 512 7.62 17.06 -16.12
CA VAL A 512 6.78 16.01 -15.54
C VAL A 512 7.60 15.00 -14.75
N LEU A 513 8.76 14.59 -15.27
CA LEU A 513 9.71 13.72 -14.57
C LEU A 513 10.17 14.32 -13.24
N SER A 514 10.42 15.63 -13.19
CA SER A 514 10.82 16.31 -11.96
C SER A 514 9.71 16.31 -10.90
N TRP A 515 8.45 16.47 -11.31
CA TRP A 515 7.29 16.35 -10.42
C TRP A 515 7.11 14.90 -9.95
N PHE A 516 7.28 13.94 -10.85
CA PHE A 516 7.22 12.51 -10.53
C PHE A 516 8.29 12.13 -9.49
N ALA A 517 9.52 12.60 -9.64
CA ALA A 517 10.62 12.38 -8.71
C ALA A 517 10.35 12.92 -7.29
N ARG A 518 9.60 14.03 -7.17
CA ARG A 518 9.18 14.59 -5.88
C ARG A 518 8.06 13.80 -5.20
N ARG A 519 7.34 12.97 -5.96
CA ARG A 519 6.29 12.09 -5.43
C ARG A 519 6.79 10.67 -5.18
N TRP A 520 7.67 10.17 -6.04
CA TRP A 520 8.16 8.80 -6.09
C TRP A 520 9.67 8.81 -6.34
N SER A 521 10.47 8.30 -5.40
CA SER A 521 11.93 8.44 -5.45
C SER A 521 12.57 7.75 -6.67
N VAL A 522 11.91 6.74 -7.25
CA VAL A 522 12.36 6.10 -8.50
C VAL A 522 12.50 7.11 -9.65
N GLY A 523 11.73 8.21 -9.64
CA GLY A 523 11.88 9.30 -10.59
C GLY A 523 13.25 10.01 -10.52
N GLY A 524 13.91 10.01 -9.35
CA GLY A 524 15.26 10.53 -9.19
C GLY A 524 16.31 9.68 -9.91
N GLU A 525 16.15 8.35 -9.90
CA GLU A 525 17.01 7.43 -10.67
C GLU A 525 16.83 7.65 -12.18
N PHE A 526 15.57 7.76 -12.60
CA PHE A 526 15.18 8.07 -13.97
C PHE A 526 15.78 9.40 -14.45
N ALA A 527 15.66 10.48 -13.67
CA ALA A 527 16.25 11.77 -14.01
C ALA A 527 17.78 11.71 -14.10
N SER A 528 18.43 10.97 -13.20
CA SER A 528 19.89 10.79 -13.19
C SER A 528 20.40 9.97 -14.38
N SER A 529 19.57 9.10 -14.97
CA SER A 529 19.89 8.41 -16.21
C SER A 529 19.81 9.35 -17.41
N THR A 530 18.70 10.07 -17.56
CA THR A 530 18.47 10.98 -18.69
C THR A 530 19.53 12.10 -18.79
N LEU A 531 20.02 12.60 -17.65
CA LEU A 531 21.09 13.61 -17.61
C LEU A 531 22.46 13.07 -18.05
N ARG A 532 22.70 11.76 -18.05
CA ARG A 532 23.96 11.16 -18.54
C ARG A 532 23.99 11.00 -20.05
N GLU A 533 22.84 11.08 -20.73
CA GLU A 533 22.70 10.86 -22.17
C GLU A 533 22.55 12.14 -23.01
N GLN A 534 22.37 13.28 -22.33
CA GLN A 534 22.49 14.62 -22.89
C GLN A 534 23.94 15.08 -22.81
#